data_AF-A0A538G5W1-F1
#
_entry.id   AF-A0A538G5W1-F1
#
_cell.length_a   1.000
_cell.length_b   1.000
_cell.length_c   1.000
_cell.angle_alpha   90.00
_cell.angle_beta   90.00
_cell.angle_gamma   90.00
#
_symmetry.space_group_name_H-M   'P 1'
#
loop_
_entity.id
_entity.type
_entity.pdbx_description
1 polymer ?
#
loop_
_entity_poly.entity_id
_entity_poly.type
_entity_poly.pdbx_seq_one_letter_code
_entity_poly.pdbx_strand_id
1 'polypeptide(L)'
;MEAPGVDGWAAFKVGDAVTSFHGYGMGSYSFFNHGVNIYAAHAFEVPATLPPGSLHNLLTVFLDPSHGLCGILNVVNDTGGSSTIVNPDVPVTVVNYP
;
A
#
# COMPACT_ATOMS: atom_id res chain seq x y z
N MET A 1 1.05 -6.28 -14.85
CA MET A 1 2.26 -6.99 -14.40
C MET A 1 2.24 -6.94 -12.90
N GLU A 2 2.51 -8.05 -12.24
CA GLU A 2 2.32 -8.24 -10.81
C GLU A 2 3.40 -9.16 -10.24
N ALA A 3 3.59 -9.12 -8.92
CA ALA A 3 4.41 -10.10 -8.24
C ALA A 3 3.71 -11.47 -8.27
N PRO A 4 4.44 -12.60 -8.29
CA PRO A 4 3.82 -13.91 -8.36
C PRO A 4 2.81 -14.15 -7.22
N GLY A 5 1.52 -14.27 -7.55
CA GLY A 5 0.45 -14.53 -6.60
C GLY A 5 0.02 -13.35 -5.73
N VAL A 6 0.45 -12.12 -6.06
CA VAL A 6 0.09 -10.89 -5.35
C VAL A 6 -0.38 -9.87 -6.37
N ASP A 7 -1.57 -9.30 -6.19
CA ASP A 7 -2.08 -8.29 -7.10
C ASP A 7 -1.16 -7.05 -7.13
N GLY A 8 -0.61 -6.75 -8.31
CA GLY A 8 0.31 -5.63 -8.52
C GLY A 8 1.71 -5.82 -7.92
N TRP A 9 2.43 -4.71 -7.80
CA TRP A 9 3.74 -4.64 -7.14
C TRP A 9 3.65 -3.61 -6.02
N ALA A 10 4.24 -3.93 -4.87
CA ALA A 10 4.45 -2.93 -3.84
C ALA A 10 5.29 -1.78 -4.40
N ALA A 11 4.89 -0.55 -4.10
CA ALA A 11 5.67 0.64 -4.42
C ALA A 11 7.03 0.62 -3.70
N PHE A 12 7.10 -0.01 -2.54
CA PHE A 12 8.33 -0.23 -1.79
C PHE A 12 8.30 -1.58 -1.07
N LYS A 13 9.25 -2.46 -1.39
CA LYS A 13 9.45 -3.75 -0.71
C LYS A 13 10.77 -3.78 0.04
N VAL A 14 10.73 -4.17 1.30
CA VAL A 14 11.90 -4.61 2.07
C VAL A 14 12.02 -6.13 1.90
N GLY A 15 13.20 -6.60 1.50
CA GLY A 15 13.43 -8.02 1.24
C GLY A 15 13.34 -8.89 2.51
N ASP A 16 12.87 -10.12 2.35
CA ASP A 16 12.49 -11.03 3.45
C ASP A 16 13.65 -11.33 4.43
N ALA A 17 14.90 -11.25 3.99
CA ALA A 17 16.09 -11.49 4.83
C ALA A 17 16.56 -10.27 5.63
N VAL A 18 15.93 -9.10 5.46
CA VAL A 18 16.29 -7.88 6.21
C VAL A 18 15.81 -8.00 7.65
N THR A 19 16.73 -7.78 8.59
CA THR A 19 16.46 -7.87 10.03
C THR A 19 16.29 -6.51 10.70
N SER A 20 16.68 -5.41 10.03
CA SER A 20 16.56 -4.05 10.53
C SER A 20 16.31 -3.08 9.40
N PHE A 21 15.23 -2.33 9.49
CA PHE A 21 14.87 -1.24 8.60
C PHE A 21 14.03 -0.23 9.37
N HIS A 22 14.22 1.06 9.12
CA HIS A 22 13.34 2.10 9.64
C HIS A 22 12.82 3.01 8.53
N GLY A 23 11.50 3.19 8.46
CA GLY A 23 10.81 4.05 7.51
C GLY A 23 9.91 5.06 8.22
N TYR A 24 9.88 6.30 7.73
CA TYR A 24 9.11 7.40 8.33
C TYR A 24 8.44 8.23 7.23
N GLY A 25 7.14 8.48 7.37
CA GLY A 25 6.41 9.43 6.52
C GLY A 25 6.36 9.02 5.05
N MET A 26 6.02 7.76 4.77
CA MET A 26 6.03 7.22 3.40
C MET A 26 4.61 7.21 2.82
N GLY A 27 4.45 7.68 1.59
CA GLY A 27 3.17 7.73 0.90
C GLY A 27 3.21 7.05 -0.46
N SER A 28 2.14 6.32 -0.79
CA SER A 28 1.93 5.74 -2.11
C SER A 28 0.59 6.18 -2.68
N TYR A 29 0.58 6.50 -3.97
CA TYR A 29 -0.59 7.01 -4.66
C TYR A 29 -0.91 6.09 -5.84
N SER A 30 -2.19 5.83 -6.08
CA SER A 30 -2.64 5.08 -7.25
C SER A 30 -3.61 5.92 -8.08
N PHE A 31 -3.50 5.80 -9.41
CA PHE A 31 -4.34 6.50 -10.38
C PHE A 31 -4.66 5.53 -11.53
N PHE A 32 -5.66 4.67 -11.32
CA PHE A 32 -6.05 3.62 -12.27
C PHE A 32 -7.24 4.08 -13.13
N ASN A 33 -6.95 4.95 -14.10
CA ASN A 33 -7.95 5.74 -14.83
C ASN A 33 -8.42 5.17 -16.18
N HIS A 34 -8.11 3.91 -16.46
CA HIS A 34 -8.46 3.27 -17.73
C HIS A 34 -9.87 2.64 -17.74
N GLY A 35 -10.65 2.81 -16.67
CA GLY A 35 -12.00 2.24 -16.55
C GLY A 35 -12.02 0.71 -16.43
N VAL A 36 -10.89 0.10 -16.08
CA VAL A 36 -10.76 -1.34 -15.82
C VAL A 36 -10.50 -1.52 -14.33
N ASN A 37 -11.21 -2.46 -13.70
CA ASN A 37 -11.03 -2.78 -12.29
C ASN A 37 -9.62 -3.38 -12.08
N ILE A 38 -8.74 -2.59 -11.47
CA ILE A 38 -7.35 -2.95 -11.17
C ILE A 38 -7.11 -2.72 -9.69
N TYR A 39 -6.52 -3.72 -9.05
CA TYR A 39 -6.14 -3.65 -7.64
C TYR A 39 -4.65 -3.90 -7.46
N ALA A 40 -4.09 -3.27 -6.45
CA ALA A 40 -2.83 -3.65 -5.85
C ALA A 40 -3.11 -4.17 -4.43
N ALA A 41 -2.52 -5.30 -4.06
CA ALA A 41 -2.72 -5.90 -2.75
C ALA A 41 -2.27 -4.95 -1.63
N HIS A 42 -1.10 -4.32 -1.80
CA HIS A 42 -0.56 -3.36 -0.85
C HIS A 42 0.42 -2.38 -1.50
N ALA A 43 0.62 -1.23 -0.85
CA ALA A 43 1.62 -0.26 -1.29
C ALA A 43 3.02 -0.55 -0.75
N PHE A 44 3.10 -1.00 0.50
CA PHE A 44 4.35 -1.30 1.18
C PHE A 44 4.40 -2.78 1.52
N GLU A 45 5.57 -3.40 1.34
CA GLU A 45 5.78 -4.79 1.73
C GLU A 45 7.03 -4.91 2.59
N VAL A 46 6.92 -5.44 3.79
CA VAL A 46 8.07 -5.63 4.68
C VAL A 46 8.03 -6.97 5.40
N PRO A 47 9.18 -7.52 5.83
CA PRO A 47 9.20 -8.75 6.60
C PRO A 47 8.42 -8.59 7.91
N ALA A 48 7.56 -9.55 8.24
CA ALA A 48 6.86 -9.59 9.53
C ALA A 48 7.80 -9.75 10.73
N THR A 49 9.06 -10.10 10.48
CA THR A 49 10.13 -10.25 11.49
C THR A 49 10.79 -8.93 11.89
N LEU A 50 10.44 -7.80 11.24
CA LEU A 50 10.98 -6.51 11.63
C LEU A 50 10.57 -6.15 13.07
N PRO A 51 11.42 -5.42 13.84
CA PRO A 51 11.06 -4.97 15.18
C PRO A 51 9.78 -4.10 15.20
N PRO A 52 8.97 -4.14 16.26
CA PRO A 52 7.80 -3.27 16.38
C PRO A 52 8.13 -1.80 16.20
N GLY A 53 7.33 -1.08 15.41
CA GLY A 53 7.61 0.32 15.06
C GLY A 53 8.82 0.50 14.15
N SER A 54 9.02 -0.42 13.21
CA SER A 54 10.00 -0.22 12.13
C SER A 54 9.52 0.80 11.10
N LEU A 55 8.22 1.02 10.98
CA LEU A 55 7.59 1.96 10.07
C LEU A 55 6.68 2.91 10.85
N HIS A 56 6.71 4.19 10.48
CA HIS A 56 5.88 5.21 11.10
C HIS A 56 5.22 6.11 10.05
N ASN A 57 3.93 6.37 10.24
CA ASN A 57 3.14 7.30 9.44
C ASN A 57 3.17 6.96 7.94
N LEU A 58 2.71 5.76 7.60
CA LEU A 58 2.47 5.35 6.22
C LEU A 58 1.10 5.83 5.75
N LEU A 59 0.97 6.09 4.45
CA LEU A 59 -0.32 6.35 3.84
C LEU A 59 -0.45 5.80 2.41
N THR A 60 -1.68 5.50 2.03
CA THR A 60 -2.09 5.32 0.63
C THR A 60 -3.22 6.27 0.26
N VAL A 61 -3.26 6.69 -1.01
CA VAL A 61 -4.34 7.50 -1.57
C VAL A 61 -4.71 6.98 -2.95
N PHE A 62 -6.00 6.96 -3.27
CA PHE A 62 -6.49 6.76 -4.61
C PHE A 62 -6.90 8.10 -5.22
N LEU A 63 -6.35 8.42 -6.39
CA LEU A 63 -6.43 9.76 -6.99
C LEU A 63 -7.46 9.87 -8.12
N ASP A 64 -8.18 8.79 -8.44
CA ASP A 64 -9.20 8.83 -9.48
C ASP A 64 -10.61 8.76 -8.88
N PRO A 65 -11.33 9.89 -8.77
CA PRO A 65 -12.69 9.87 -8.23
C PRO A 65 -13.75 9.38 -9.24
N SER A 66 -13.37 9.11 -10.50
CA SER A 66 -14.33 8.99 -11.61
C SER A 66 -14.37 7.61 -12.27
N HIS A 67 -13.28 6.84 -12.26
CA HIS A 67 -13.19 5.62 -13.07
C HIS A 67 -12.92 4.36 -12.25
N GLY A 68 -13.68 3.30 -12.56
CA GLY A 68 -13.44 1.93 -12.13
C GLY A 68 -13.64 1.69 -10.63
N LEU A 69 -13.83 0.42 -10.26
CA LEU A 69 -13.66 -0.04 -8.89
C LEU A 69 -12.21 -0.51 -8.78
N CYS A 70 -11.33 0.38 -8.34
CA CYS A 70 -9.88 0.18 -8.38
C CYS A 70 -9.21 0.75 -7.13
N GLY A 71 -7.95 0.39 -6.91
CA GLY A 71 -7.09 1.05 -5.93
C GLY A 71 -6.13 0.10 -5.24
N ILE A 72 -5.74 0.45 -4.02
CA ILE A 72 -4.83 -0.33 -3.18
C ILE A 72 -5.64 -0.91 -2.02
N LEU A 73 -5.52 -2.21 -1.78
CA LEU A 73 -6.33 -2.92 -0.78
C LEU A 73 -5.82 -2.76 0.65
N ASN A 74 -4.49 -2.60 0.82
CA ASN A 74 -3.86 -2.39 2.12
C ASN A 74 -2.73 -1.36 2.03
N VAL A 75 -2.46 -0.65 3.13
CA VAL A 75 -1.32 0.27 3.19
C VAL A 75 -0.02 -0.53 3.16
N VAL A 76 0.15 -1.46 4.11
CA VAL A 76 1.36 -2.28 4.26
C VAL A 76 0.99 -3.74 4.53
N ASN A 77 1.56 -4.68 3.77
CA ASN A 77 1.20 -6.10 3.83
C ASN A 77 -0.34 -6.25 3.86
N ASP A 78 -0.90 -6.84 4.92
CA ASP A 78 -2.35 -7.02 5.10
C ASP A 78 -3.01 -5.98 6.04
N THR A 79 -2.37 -4.82 6.25
CA THR A 79 -2.76 -3.81 7.25
C THR A 79 -3.04 -2.44 6.63
N GLY A 80 -4.03 -1.73 7.19
CA GLY A 80 -4.33 -0.33 6.90
C GLY A 80 -5.65 -0.11 6.16
N GLY A 81 -6.20 -1.15 5.53
CA GLY A 81 -7.43 -1.05 4.76
C GLY A 81 -7.23 -0.37 3.40
N SER A 82 -8.33 -0.24 2.66
CA SER A 82 -8.27 0.06 1.22
C SER A 82 -8.40 1.55 0.91
N SER A 83 -7.50 2.06 0.05
CA SER A 83 -7.67 3.35 -0.63
C SER A 83 -8.16 3.09 -2.06
N THR A 84 -9.43 3.39 -2.32
CA THR A 84 -10.13 3.09 -3.58
C THR A 84 -11.09 4.24 -3.95
N ILE A 85 -11.89 4.05 -4.99
CA ILE A 85 -12.91 5.02 -5.40
C ILE A 85 -14.00 5.28 -4.34
N VAL A 86 -14.12 4.45 -3.29
CA VAL A 86 -15.08 4.71 -2.19
C VAL A 86 -14.61 5.84 -1.26
N ASN A 87 -13.32 6.18 -1.32
CA ASN A 87 -12.65 7.19 -0.52
C ASN A 87 -11.55 7.91 -1.34
N PRO A 88 -11.89 8.48 -2.52
CA PRO A 88 -10.91 9.09 -3.39
C PRO A 88 -10.36 10.36 -2.73
N ASP A 89 -9.10 10.66 -2.97
CA ASP A 89 -8.36 11.80 -2.41
C ASP A 89 -8.33 11.86 -0.87
N VAL A 90 -8.73 10.77 -0.19
CA VAL A 90 -8.68 10.63 1.26
C VAL A 90 -7.55 9.68 1.65
N PRO A 91 -6.58 10.12 2.48
CA PRO A 91 -5.52 9.24 2.94
C PRO A 91 -6.03 8.12 3.84
N VAL A 92 -5.58 6.91 3.55
CA VAL A 92 -5.71 5.74 4.43
C VAL A 92 -4.35 5.52 5.08
N THR A 93 -4.30 5.46 6.42
CA THR A 93 -3.05 5.59 7.15
C THR A 93 -2.74 4.41 8.07
N VAL A 94 -1.46 4.13 8.24
CA VAL A 94 -0.93 3.23 9.27
C VAL A 94 0.13 4.00 10.05
N VAL A 95 -0.17 4.33 11.30
CA VAL A 95 0.68 5.20 12.14
C VAL A 95 1.95 4.48 12.60
N ASN A 96 1.87 3.18 12.85
CA ASN A 96 3.00 2.36 13.31
C ASN A 96 2.88 0.94 12.74
N TYR A 97 3.99 0.34 12.28
CA TYR A 97 4.05 -1.03 11.79
C TYR A 97 5.48 -1.61 11.88
N PRO A 98 5.68 -2.94 12.08
CA PRO A 98 4.69 -3.84 12.62
C PRO A 98 4.25 -3.40 14.02
#